data_AF-A0A3C0YPQ3-F1
#
_entry.id   AF-A0A3C0YPQ3-F1
#
_cell.length_a   1.000
_cell.length_b   1.000
_cell.length_c   1.000
_cell.angle_alpha   90.00
_cell.angle_beta   90.00
_cell.angle_gamma   90.00
#
_symmetry.space_group_name_H-M   'P 1'
#
loop_
_entity.id
_entity.type
_entity.pdbx_description
1 polymer ?
#
loop_
_entity_poly.entity_id
_entity_poly.type
_entity_poly.pdbx_seq_one_letter_code
_entity_poly.pdbx_strand_id
1 'polypeptide(L)' 'FVNGLLDCPHYTRPEVYEGLKVPDVLLSGNHARISAWRLQQSLALTKVRRPDLLAARLLTKEETRLLQEMDKQEQDSI' A
#
# COMPACT_ATOMS: atom_id res chain seq x y z
N PHE A 1 -11.91 -3.93 -11.14
CA PHE A 1 -10.56 -3.80 -10.55
C PHE A 1 -9.66 -3.15 -11.59
N VAL A 2 -8.90 -2.11 -11.22
CA VAL A 2 -7.84 -1.62 -12.10
C VAL A 2 -6.66 -2.57 -11.90
N ASN A 3 -6.19 -3.20 -12.98
CA ASN A 3 -5.02 -4.09 -12.98
C ASN A 3 -5.11 -5.31 -12.04
N GLY A 4 -6.30 -5.69 -11.57
CA GLY A 4 -6.48 -6.84 -10.67
C GLY A 4 -6.11 -6.57 -9.21
N LEU A 5 -5.92 -5.32 -8.81
CA LEU A 5 -5.65 -4.94 -7.41
C LEU A 5 -6.86 -4.22 -6.78
N LEU A 6 -6.95 -4.27 -5.46
CA LEU A 6 -7.85 -3.43 -4.67
C LEU A 6 -7.34 -1.99 -4.61
N ASP A 7 -8.24 -1.04 -4.40
CA ASP A 7 -7.85 0.36 -4.35
C ASP A 7 -7.07 0.70 -3.08
N CYS A 8 -6.21 1.72 -3.16
CA CYS A 8 -5.46 2.25 -2.04
C CYS A 8 -6.37 3.07 -1.10
N PRO A 9 -6.00 3.22 0.19
CA PRO A 9 -6.76 4.04 1.12
C PRO A 9 -6.65 5.52 0.74
N HIS A 10 -7.80 6.20 0.75
CA HIS A 10 -7.92 7.63 0.42
C HIS A 10 -7.99 8.46 1.70
N TYR A 11 -7.20 9.53 1.73
CA TYR A 11 -7.14 10.46 2.85
C TYR A 11 -7.55 11.84 2.37
N THR A 12 -8.27 12.55 3.23
CA THR A 12 -8.66 13.94 3.01
C THR A 12 -8.38 14.75 4.28
N ARG A 13 -8.52 16.06 4.18
CA ARG A 13 -8.38 16.95 5.34
C ARG A 13 -9.53 16.70 6.33
N PRO A 14 -9.30 16.81 7.65
CA PRO A 14 -8.09 17.29 8.35
C PRO A 14 -6.95 16.24 8.48
N GLU A 15 -5.72 16.68 8.79
CA GLU A 15 -4.54 15.81 8.95
C GLU A 15 -4.70 14.75 10.06
N VAL A 16 -5.42 15.11 11.13
CA VAL A 16 -5.78 14.18 12.20
C VAL A 16 -7.28 14.19 12.33
N TYR A 17 -7.88 13.02 12.23
CA TYR A 17 -9.31 12.82 12.42
C TYR A 17 -9.53 11.66 13.40
N GLU A 18 -10.24 11.91 14.50
CA GLU A 18 -10.52 10.90 15.54
C GLU A 18 -9.27 10.17 16.08
N GLY A 19 -8.13 10.87 16.15
CA GLY A 19 -6.85 10.29 16.60
C GLY A 19 -6.10 9.49 15.52
N LEU A 20 -6.67 9.32 14.33
CA LEU A 20 -6.00 8.75 13.15
C LEU A 20 -5.28 9.87 12.39
N LYS A 21 -3.96 9.76 12.26
CA LYS A 21 -3.14 10.70 11.50
C LYS A 21 -2.97 10.22 10.05
N VAL A 22 -3.03 11.16 9.11
CA VAL A 22 -2.64 10.92 7.71
C VAL A 22 -1.16 10.48 7.66
N PRO A 23 -0.81 9.40 6.95
CA PRO A 23 0.57 8.96 6.81
C PRO A 23 1.52 10.06 6.35
N ASP A 24 2.66 10.22 7.02
CA ASP A 24 3.63 11.30 6.72
C ASP A 24 4.13 11.27 5.27
N VAL A 25 4.13 10.09 4.63
CA VAL A 25 4.45 9.93 3.21
C VAL A 25 3.50 10.72 2.30
N LEU A 26 2.20 10.80 2.64
CA LEU A 26 1.21 11.58 1.92
C LEU A 26 1.37 13.08 2.18
N LEU A 27 1.92 13.47 3.33
CA LEU A 27 2.20 14.86 3.71
C LEU A 27 3.52 15.37 3.11
N SER A 28 4.43 14.48 2.73
CA SER A 28 5.78 14.82 2.26
C SER A 28 5.85 15.53 0.90
N GLY A 29 4.77 15.51 0.11
CA GLY A 29 4.73 16.06 -1.25
C GLY A 29 5.58 15.33 -2.29
N ASN A 30 6.28 14.25 -1.90
CA ASN A 30 7.11 13.48 -2.82
C ASN A 30 6.25 12.51 -3.64
N HIS A 31 5.91 12.91 -4.88
CA HIS A 31 5.05 12.13 -5.77
C HIS A 31 5.55 10.69 -6.02
N ALA A 32 6.87 10.47 -6.10
CA ALA A 32 7.42 9.12 -6.30
C ALA A 32 7.16 8.24 -5.07
N ARG A 33 7.40 8.76 -3.86
CA ARG A 33 7.12 8.05 -2.61
C ARG A 33 5.62 7.82 -2.41
N ILE A 34 4.78 8.79 -2.75
CA ILE A 34 3.32 8.67 -2.67
C ILE A 34 2.83 7.56 -3.60
N SER A 35 3.30 7.52 -4.85
CA SER A 35 2.91 6.48 -5.81
C SER A 35 3.36 5.10 -5.36
N ALA A 36 4.61 4.96 -4.89
CA ALA A 36 5.11 3.70 -4.34
C ALA A 36 4.29 3.24 -3.13
N TRP A 37 3.96 4.16 -2.22
CA TRP A 37 3.15 3.87 -1.04
C TRP A 37 1.72 3.47 -1.41
N ARG A 38 1.07 4.15 -2.36
CA ARG A 38 -0.27 3.78 -2.84
C ARG A 38 -0.29 2.37 -3.43
N LEU A 39 0.72 2.03 -4.23
CA LEU A 39 0.88 0.68 -4.79
C LEU A 39 1.09 -0.36 -3.68
N GLN A 40 1.96 -0.07 -2.72
CA GLN A 40 2.22 -0.92 -1.58
C GLN A 40 0.93 -1.19 -0.77
N GLN A 41 0.13 -0.17 -0.47
CA GLN A 41 -1.14 -0.32 0.25
C GLN A 41 -2.18 -1.12 -0.54
N SER A 42 -2.27 -0.88 -1.85
CA SER A 42 -3.14 -1.62 -2.76
C SER A 42 -2.78 -3.12 -2.78
N LEU A 43 -1.48 -3.44 -2.87
CA LEU A 43 -0.96 -4.80 -2.77
C LEU A 43 -1.25 -5.43 -1.40
N ALA A 44 -1.06 -4.68 -0.31
CA ALA A 44 -1.35 -5.12 1.06
C ALA A 44 -2.81 -5.53 1.23
N LEU A 45 -3.73 -4.63 0.86
CA LEU A 45 -5.16 -4.86 0.95
C LEU A 45 -5.57 -6.06 0.10
N THR A 46 -5.01 -6.16 -1.10
CA THR A 46 -5.27 -7.30 -1.99
C THR A 46 -4.76 -8.60 -1.38
N LYS A 47 -3.54 -8.64 -0.83
CA LYS A 47 -2.98 -9.82 -0.15
C LYS A 47 -3.83 -10.29 1.01
N VAL A 48 -4.30 -9.36 1.85
CA VAL A 48 -5.10 -9.67 3.04
C VAL A 48 -6.53 -10.07 2.70
N ARG A 49 -7.20 -9.35 1.79
CA ARG A 49 -8.63 -9.55 1.52
C ARG A 49 -8.92 -10.50 0.36
N ARG A 50 -8.05 -10.52 -0.65
CA ARG A 50 -8.23 -11.25 -1.92
C ARG A 50 -6.89 -11.77 -2.47
N PRO A 51 -6.22 -12.69 -1.75
CA PRO A 51 -4.95 -13.26 -2.21
C PRO A 51 -5.09 -14.01 -3.55
N ASP A 52 -6.30 -14.46 -3.87
CA ASP A 52 -6.66 -15.07 -5.15
C ASP A 52 -6.40 -14.14 -6.35
N LEU A 53 -6.63 -12.83 -6.20
CA LEU A 53 -6.36 -11.85 -7.25
C LEU A 53 -4.86 -11.66 -7.51
N LEU A 54 -4.03 -11.76 -6.46
CA LEU A 54 -2.57 -11.73 -6.62
C LEU A 54 -2.06 -13.01 -7.28
N ALA A 55 -2.61 -14.18 -6.91
CA ALA A 55 -2.21 -15.47 -7.46
C ALA A 55 -2.59 -15.62 -8.95
N ALA A 56 -3.70 -15.03 -9.38
CA ALA A 56 -4.16 -15.07 -10.77
C ALA A 56 -3.40 -14.09 -11.70
N ARG A 57 -2.50 -13.26 -11.15
CA ARG A 57 -1.78 -12.20 -11.87
C ARG A 57 -0.27 -12.45 -11.87
N LEU A 58 0.39 -12.02 -12.94
CA LEU A 58 1.85 -11.88 -12.97
C LEU A 58 2.25 -10.57 -12.28
N LEU A 59 2.91 -10.68 -11.12
CA LEU A 59 3.47 -9.54 -10.41
C LEU A 59 4.72 -9.02 -11.11
N THR A 60 4.87 -7.70 -11.17
CA THR A 60 6.11 -7.09 -11.66
C THR A 60 7.22 -7.23 -10.61
N LYS A 61 8.47 -6.99 -11.03
CA LYS A 61 9.63 -6.98 -10.11
C LYS A 61 9.47 -5.95 -9.00
N GLU A 62 8.89 -4.79 -9.31
CA GLU A 62 8.64 -3.73 -8.33
C GLU A 62 7.60 -4.15 -7.29
N GLU A 63 6.47 -4.74 -7.74
CA GLU A 63 5.42 -5.22 -6.85
C GLU A 63 5.92 -6.32 -5.91
N THR A 64 6.72 -7.25 -6.45
CA THR A 64 7.34 -8.33 -5.67
C THR A 64 8.29 -7.77 -4.62
N ARG A 65 9.12 -6.79 -4.98
CA ARG A 65 10.04 -6.12 -4.05
C ARG A 65 9.27 -5.39 -2.95
N LEU A 66 8.20 -4.66 -3.30
CA LEU A 66 7.37 -3.95 -2.32
C LEU A 66 6.70 -4.92 -1.33
N LEU A 67 6.19 -6.06 -1.80
CA LEU A 67 5.63 -7.09 -0.94
C LEU A 67 6.67 -7.66 0.04
N GLN A 68 7.89 -7.92 -0.42
CA GLN A 68 8.98 -8.39 0.45
C GLN A 68 9.40 -7.33 1.48
N GLU A 69 9.44 -6.06 1.06
CA GLU A 69 9.77 -4.94 1.94
C GLU A 69 8.70 -4.79 3.02
N MET A 70 7.42 -4.95 2.69
CA MET A 70 6.34 -4.97 3.66
C MET A 70 6.47 -6.10 4.68
N ASP A 71 6.67 -7.34 4.21
CA ASP A 71 6.79 -8.51 5.07
C ASP A 71 7.95 -8.32 6.07
N LYS A 72 9.03 -7.65 5.64
CA LYS A 72 10.16 -7.29 6.51
C LYS A 72 9.79 -6.21 7.54
N GLN A 73 9.07 -5.16 7.15
CA GLN A 73 8.64 -4.11 8.08
C GLN A 73 7.67 -4.62 9.15
N GLU A 74 6.81 -5.59 8.81
CA GLU A 74 5.90 -6.23 9.74
C GLU A 74 6.66 -7.11 10.76
N GLN A 75 7.74 -7.77 10.32
CA GLN A 75 8.63 -8.56 11.17
C GLN A 75 9.46 -7.71 12.13
N ASP A 76 9.92 -6.53 11.69
CA ASP A 76 10.74 -5.60 12.50
C ASP A 76 9.92 -4.83 13.57
N SER A 77 8.58 -4.86 13.48
CA SER A 77 7.67 -4.21 14.44
C SER A 77 7.20 -5.14 15.58
N ILE A 78 7.73 -6.37 15.65
CA ILE A 78 7.41 -7.40 16.66
C ILE A 78 8.49 -7.49 17.74
#